data_AF-A0A353U2N9-F1
#
_entry.id   AF-A0A353U2N9-F1
#
_cell.length_a   1.000
_cell.length_b   1.000
_cell.length_c   1.000
_cell.angle_alpha   90.00
_cell.angle_beta   90.00
_cell.angle_gamma   90.00
#
_symmetry.space_group_name_H-M   'P 1'
#
loop_
_entity.id
_entity.type
_entity.pdbx_description
1 polymer ?
#
loop_
_entity_poly.entity_id
_entity_poly.type
_entity_poly.pdbx_seq_one_letter_code
_entity_poly.pdbx_strand_id
1 'polypeptide(L)'
;MKLQYAGLLGFVSVGAGYNFTPRYDGTLYFGVLSETFGGSSVNVQTLSYKSSWGLFRPGLLGPITPKAGASLNWGYTNNTFRRLPEHYPEKYYFQNRLHIAPFYGAEWKREFAAESSISAIGLYAEMSTLDAYLLEFFRTKYVTIDKIWNLALGITIYFN
;
A
#
# COMPACT_ATOMS: atom_id res chain seq x y z
N MET A 1 1.92 -8.92 -11.97
CA MET A 1 1.46 -9.35 -10.63
C MET A 1 2.39 -8.77 -9.57
N LYS A 2 1.88 -8.39 -8.40
CA LYS A 2 2.67 -7.87 -7.28
C LYS A 2 2.32 -8.65 -6.02
N LEU A 3 3.33 -8.93 -5.21
CA LEU A 3 3.18 -9.47 -3.87
C LEU A 3 3.78 -8.45 -2.91
N GLN A 4 3.10 -8.15 -1.82
CA GLN A 4 3.58 -7.22 -0.79
C GLN A 4 3.48 -7.87 0.58
N TYR A 5 4.53 -7.68 1.36
CA TYR A 5 4.60 -8.01 2.77
C TYR A 5 4.57 -6.74 3.60
N ALA A 6 3.79 -6.76 4.67
CA ALA A 6 3.57 -5.64 5.60
C ALA A 6 3.04 -4.35 4.92
N GLY A 7 3.12 -3.26 5.66
CA GLY A 7 2.54 -1.96 5.32
C GLY A 7 1.08 -1.82 5.76
N LEU A 8 0.37 -0.90 5.11
CA LEU A 8 -1.00 -0.51 5.47
C LEU A 8 -2.10 -1.40 4.86
N LEU A 9 -1.71 -2.49 4.18
CA LEU A 9 -2.62 -3.36 3.42
C LEU A 9 -2.89 -4.72 4.07
N GLY A 10 -2.35 -4.96 5.26
CA GLY A 10 -2.36 -6.27 5.92
C GLY A 10 -0.97 -6.91 5.98
N PHE A 11 -0.90 -8.14 6.47
CA PHE A 11 0.37 -8.85 6.64
C PHE A 11 0.95 -9.30 5.30
N VAL A 12 0.10 -9.83 4.43
CA VAL A 12 0.43 -10.20 3.05
C VAL A 12 -0.68 -9.68 2.15
N SER A 13 -0.30 -9.12 1.00
CA SER A 13 -1.24 -8.76 -0.06
C SER A 13 -0.75 -9.19 -1.42
N VAL A 14 -1.70 -9.54 -2.28
CA VAL A 14 -1.49 -9.88 -3.69
C VAL A 14 -2.15 -8.82 -4.54
N GLY A 15 -1.50 -8.41 -5.62
CA GLY A 15 -1.98 -7.38 -6.50
C GLY A 15 -1.84 -7.69 -7.98
N ALA A 16 -2.80 -7.21 -8.74
CA ALA A 16 -2.79 -7.17 -10.19
C ALA A 16 -2.73 -5.72 -10.64
N GLY A 17 -1.77 -5.38 -11.48
CA GLY A 17 -1.54 -4.00 -11.90
C GLY A 17 -1.20 -3.89 -13.37
N TYR A 18 -1.43 -2.71 -13.90
CA TYR A 18 -1.23 -2.37 -15.30
C TYR A 18 -0.48 -1.05 -15.43
N ASN A 19 0.46 -1.00 -16.37
CA ASN A 19 1.22 0.20 -16.70
C ASN A 19 0.46 0.96 -17.79
N PHE A 20 -0.19 2.06 -17.43
CA PHE A 20 -0.92 2.88 -18.39
C PHE A 20 0.01 3.80 -19.18
N THR A 21 1.09 4.25 -18.55
CA THR A 21 2.15 5.01 -19.22
C THR A 21 3.52 4.53 -18.73
N PRO A 22 4.63 4.90 -19.39
CA PRO A 22 5.97 4.55 -18.93
C PRO A 22 6.31 5.03 -17.51
N ARG A 23 5.52 5.97 -16.96
CA ARG A 23 5.71 6.50 -15.61
C ARG A 23 4.51 6.33 -14.71
N TYR A 24 3.40 5.74 -15.17
CA TYR A 24 2.19 5.61 -14.37
C TYR A 24 1.71 4.16 -14.34
N ASP A 25 1.63 3.60 -13.14
CA ASP A 25 1.09 2.27 -12.89
C ASP A 25 -0.07 2.31 -11.91
N GLY A 26 -1.16 1.62 -12.28
CA GLY A 26 -2.31 1.40 -11.40
C GLY A 26 -2.34 -0.06 -10.97
N THR A 27 -2.40 -0.32 -9.67
CA THR A 27 -2.42 -1.68 -9.12
C THR A 27 -3.57 -1.85 -8.14
N LEU A 28 -4.39 -2.88 -8.34
CA LEU A 28 -5.35 -3.35 -7.36
C LEU A 28 -4.70 -4.41 -6.47
N TYR A 29 -4.79 -4.24 -5.16
CA TYR A 29 -4.30 -5.15 -4.14
C TYR A 29 -5.45 -5.72 -3.33
N PHE A 30 -5.36 -7.01 -3.03
CA PHE A 30 -6.18 -7.69 -2.05
C PHE A 30 -5.27 -8.20 -0.94
N GLY A 31 -5.42 -7.66 0.25
CA GLY A 31 -4.65 -7.99 1.44
C GLY A 31 -5.47 -8.72 2.48
N VAL A 32 -4.82 -9.65 3.17
CA VAL A 32 -5.44 -10.41 4.27
C VAL A 32 -4.59 -10.23 5.52
N LEU A 33 -5.26 -9.89 6.61
CA LEU A 33 -4.68 -9.88 7.95
C LEU A 33 -5.27 -11.06 8.72
N SER A 34 -4.48 -12.11 8.92
CA SER A 34 -4.89 -13.32 9.64
C SER A 34 -4.40 -13.32 11.09
N GLU A 35 -5.17 -13.98 11.96
CA GLU A 35 -5.03 -14.02 13.42
C GLU A 35 -3.63 -14.45 13.90
N THR A 36 -2.91 -15.26 13.11
CA THR A 36 -1.64 -15.90 13.50
C THR A 36 -0.44 -14.95 13.51
N PHE A 37 -0.51 -13.79 12.84
CA PHE A 37 0.68 -12.93 12.62
C PHE A 37 0.51 -11.47 13.06
N GLY A 38 -0.70 -11.04 13.47
CA GLY A 38 -1.00 -9.64 13.78
C GLY A 38 -1.46 -9.35 15.21
N GLY A 39 -1.55 -10.35 16.09
CA GLY A 39 -1.97 -10.16 17.48
C GLY A 39 -3.41 -9.66 17.67
N SER A 40 -4.24 -9.70 16.63
CA SER A 40 -5.62 -9.21 16.64
C SER A 40 -6.57 -10.33 16.20
N SER A 41 -7.57 -10.64 17.02
CA SER A 41 -8.54 -11.75 16.87
C SER A 41 -9.58 -11.53 15.76
N VAL A 42 -9.22 -10.80 14.70
CA VAL A 42 -10.16 -10.38 13.66
C VAL A 42 -9.50 -10.53 12.29
N ASN A 43 -10.09 -11.37 11.45
CA ASN A 43 -9.72 -11.49 10.04
C ASN A 43 -10.15 -10.22 9.30
N VAL A 44 -9.19 -9.44 8.83
CA VAL A 44 -9.45 -8.20 8.08
C VAL A 44 -9.01 -8.39 6.65
N GLN A 45 -9.95 -8.19 5.72
CA GLN A 45 -9.67 -8.16 4.29
C GLN A 45 -9.58 -6.71 3.85
N THR A 46 -8.53 -6.35 3.11
CA THR A 46 -8.32 -4.99 2.63
C THR A 46 -8.25 -5.01 1.12
N LEU A 47 -9.15 -4.29 0.46
CA LEU A 47 -9.06 -4.00 -0.96
C LEU A 47 -8.40 -2.64 -1.13
N SER A 48 -7.35 -2.54 -1.92
CA SER A 48 -6.65 -1.28 -2.14
C SER A 48 -6.39 -1.00 -3.61
N TYR A 49 -6.61 0.23 -4.03
CA TYR A 49 -6.12 0.72 -5.30
C TYR A 49 -4.90 1.61 -5.10
N LYS A 50 -3.76 1.22 -5.66
CA LYS A 50 -2.52 2.00 -5.67
C LYS A 50 -2.34 2.69 -7.01
N SER A 51 -2.15 4.00 -6.94
CA SER A 51 -1.83 4.86 -8.07
C SER A 51 -0.38 5.29 -7.88
N SER A 52 0.53 4.79 -8.72
CA SER A 52 1.98 4.99 -8.58
C SER A 52 2.57 5.73 -9.76
N TRP A 53 3.45 6.71 -9.48
CA TRP A 53 4.18 7.46 -10.49
C TRP A 53 5.69 7.31 -10.32
N GLY A 54 6.38 7.01 -11.43
CA GLY A 54 7.83 7.07 -11.51
C GLY A 54 8.32 8.51 -11.47
N LEU A 55 9.17 8.84 -10.49
CA LEU A 55 9.67 10.20 -10.28
C LEU A 55 10.64 10.65 -11.37
N PHE A 56 11.37 9.71 -11.94
CA PHE A 56 12.38 9.96 -12.97
C PHE A 56 12.00 9.29 -14.29
N ARG A 57 12.71 9.69 -15.36
CA ARG A 57 12.63 9.00 -16.64
C ARG A 57 13.13 7.55 -16.48
N PRO A 58 12.42 6.56 -17.06
CA PRO A 58 12.92 5.19 -17.09
C PRO A 58 14.35 5.12 -17.60
N GLY A 59 15.22 4.37 -16.92
CA GLY A 59 16.63 4.20 -17.27
C GLY A 59 17.60 5.27 -16.73
N LEU A 60 17.11 6.39 -16.16
CA LEU A 60 18.01 7.43 -15.61
C LEU A 60 18.89 6.91 -14.46
N LEU A 61 18.33 6.02 -13.64
CA LEU A 61 19.01 5.40 -12.49
C LEU A 61 19.29 3.90 -12.73
N GLY A 62 19.43 3.52 -14.01
CA GLY A 62 19.63 2.14 -14.41
C GLY A 62 18.44 1.24 -14.02
N PRO A 63 18.65 0.13 -13.28
CA PRO A 63 17.59 -0.81 -12.92
C PRO A 63 16.69 -0.32 -11.79
N ILE A 64 17.01 0.82 -11.14
CA ILE A 64 16.24 1.35 -10.02
C ILE A 64 15.27 2.43 -10.52
N THR A 65 14.01 2.29 -10.15
CA THR A 65 12.94 3.27 -10.44
C THR A 65 12.34 3.77 -9.14
N PRO A 66 12.68 5.00 -8.71
CA PRO A 66 11.98 5.66 -7.60
C PRO A 66 10.54 5.96 -7.98
N LYS A 67 9.61 5.67 -7.06
CA LYS A 67 8.17 5.84 -7.25
C LYS A 67 7.56 6.57 -6.07
N ALA A 68 6.52 7.33 -6.33
CA ALA A 68 5.66 7.90 -5.30
C ALA A 68 4.21 7.90 -5.78
N GLY A 69 3.28 7.96 -4.84
CA GLY A 69 1.87 7.91 -5.18
C GLY A 69 0.97 7.88 -3.96
N ALA A 70 -0.26 7.44 -4.18
CA ALA A 70 -1.23 7.26 -3.11
C ALA A 70 -2.02 5.97 -3.31
N SER A 71 -2.38 5.36 -2.19
CA SER A 71 -3.29 4.23 -2.16
C SER A 71 -4.62 4.63 -1.56
N LEU A 72 -5.69 4.02 -2.08
CA LEU A 72 -7.03 4.09 -1.54
C LEU A 72 -7.34 2.73 -0.94
N ASN A 73 -7.37 2.66 0.39
CA ASN A 73 -7.51 1.41 1.15
C ASN A 73 -8.93 1.29 1.67
N TRP A 74 -9.62 0.21 1.31
CA TRP A 74 -10.92 -0.16 1.82
C TRP A 74 -10.80 -1.42 2.69
N GLY A 75 -10.93 -1.24 4.00
CA GLY A 75 -10.99 -2.35 4.95
C GLY A 75 -12.40 -2.93 5.11
N TYR A 76 -12.56 -4.23 4.88
CA TYR A 76 -13.74 -5.01 5.22
C TYR A 76 -13.46 -5.81 6.51
N THR A 77 -14.12 -5.44 7.60
CA THR A 77 -14.00 -6.14 8.89
C THR A 77 -15.36 -6.34 9.54
N ASN A 78 -15.59 -7.53 10.11
CA ASN A 78 -16.81 -7.87 10.84
C ASN A 78 -16.98 -7.10 12.16
N ASN A 79 -15.96 -6.37 12.61
CA ASN A 79 -16.01 -5.53 13.82
C ASN A 79 -16.10 -4.02 13.53
N THR A 80 -16.35 -3.61 12.29
CA THR A 80 -16.76 -2.22 12.02
C THR A 80 -18.25 -2.11 12.33
N PHE A 81 -18.56 -1.85 13.59
CA PHE A 81 -19.89 -1.45 14.02
C PHE A 81 -20.45 -0.41 13.05
N ARG A 82 -21.61 -0.71 12.44
CA ARG A 82 -22.35 0.24 11.58
C ARG A 82 -22.85 1.47 12.37
N ARG A 83 -22.90 1.34 13.69
CA ARG A 83 -23.32 2.35 14.68
C ARG A 83 -22.56 2.04 15.97
N LEU A 84 -21.84 3.01 16.53
CA LEU A 84 -21.20 2.86 17.84
C LEU A 84 -22.25 2.51 18.91
N PRO A 85 -21.92 1.72 19.96
CA PRO A 85 -22.75 1.60 21.14
C PRO A 85 -23.06 3.00 21.71
N GLU A 86 -24.29 3.23 22.22
CA GLU A 86 -24.81 4.54 22.65
C GLU A 86 -23.96 5.29 23.70
N HIS A 87 -22.92 4.65 24.24
CA HIS A 87 -22.02 5.24 25.23
C HIS A 87 -20.94 6.16 24.63
N TYR A 88 -20.72 6.14 23.31
CA TYR A 88 -19.76 7.03 22.64
C TYR A 88 -20.47 8.16 21.90
N PRO A 89 -20.05 9.43 22.08
CA PRO A 89 -20.68 10.56 21.40
C PRO A 89 -20.63 10.38 19.88
N GLU A 90 -21.74 10.69 19.19
CA GLU A 90 -22.03 10.36 17.78
C GLU A 90 -21.02 10.86 16.72
N LYS A 91 -19.92 11.51 17.13
CA LYS A 91 -18.93 12.13 16.24
C LYS A 91 -17.47 11.85 16.63
N TYR A 92 -17.20 10.94 17.57
CA TYR A 92 -15.84 10.75 18.09
C TYR A 92 -14.90 9.99 17.12
N TYR A 93 -15.45 9.15 16.24
CA TYR A 93 -14.67 8.47 15.20
C TYR A 93 -15.33 8.69 13.83
N PHE A 94 -14.64 9.41 12.94
CA PHE A 94 -14.89 9.32 11.49
C PHE A 94 -14.55 7.89 11.06
N GLN A 95 -15.50 6.97 11.18
CA GLN A 95 -15.37 5.60 10.66
C GLN A 95 -15.49 5.61 9.13
N ASN A 96 -14.55 6.28 8.45
CA ASN A 96 -14.39 6.08 7.03
C ASN A 96 -13.74 4.70 6.85
N ARG A 97 -14.49 3.76 6.25
CA ARG A 97 -13.95 2.46 5.80
C ARG A 97 -12.89 2.60 4.70
N LEU A 98 -12.63 3.83 4.28
CA LEU A 98 -11.86 4.23 3.13
C LEU A 98 -10.79 5.20 3.62
N HIS A 99 -9.54 4.80 3.47
CA HIS A 99 -8.37 5.55 3.91
C HIS A 99 -7.51 5.88 2.70
N ILE A 100 -6.99 7.09 2.67
CA ILE A 100 -5.96 7.47 1.71
C ILE A 100 -4.61 7.29 2.37
N ALA A 101 -3.65 6.68 1.68
CA ALA A 101 -2.29 6.54 2.18
C ALA A 101 -1.28 6.95 1.12
N PRO A 102 -0.66 8.14 1.22
CA PRO A 102 0.47 8.47 0.36
C PRO A 102 1.66 7.58 0.66
N PHE A 103 2.44 7.30 -0.38
CA PHE A 103 3.61 6.46 -0.29
C PHE A 103 4.74 6.96 -1.20
N TYR A 104 5.96 6.59 -0.85
CA TYR A 104 7.14 6.74 -1.69
C TYR A 104 8.05 5.53 -1.52
N GLY A 105 8.85 5.23 -2.52
CA GLY A 105 9.70 4.05 -2.51
C GLY A 105 10.53 3.91 -3.76
N ALA A 106 11.11 2.74 -3.94
CA ALA A 106 11.85 2.40 -5.15
C ALA A 106 11.65 0.93 -5.50
N GLU A 107 11.72 0.65 -6.79
CA GLU A 107 11.70 -0.70 -7.34
C GLU A 107 12.99 -0.93 -8.12
N TRP A 108 13.70 -2.00 -7.79
CA TRP A 108 14.78 -2.53 -8.60
C TRP A 108 14.22 -3.59 -9.55
N LYS A 109 14.38 -3.40 -10.85
CA LYS A 109 13.84 -4.27 -11.90
C LYS A 109 14.97 -4.94 -12.67
N ARG A 110 14.86 -6.26 -12.87
CA ARG A 110 15.75 -7.06 -13.73
C ARG A 110 14.93 -7.73 -14.84
N GLU A 111 15.32 -7.44 -16.07
CA GLU A 111 14.70 -8.00 -17.28
C GLU A 111 15.33 -9.36 -17.63
N PHE A 112 14.52 -10.25 -18.19
CA PHE A 112 14.94 -11.56 -18.69
C PHE A 112 14.86 -11.60 -20.22
N ALA A 113 15.47 -12.62 -20.83
CA ALA A 113 15.41 -12.82 -22.27
C ALA A 113 13.97 -13.06 -22.74
N ALA A 114 13.66 -12.56 -23.94
CA ALA A 114 12.30 -12.48 -24.49
C ALA A 114 11.57 -13.84 -24.65
N GLU A 115 12.29 -14.95 -24.60
CA GLU A 115 11.73 -16.32 -24.79
C GLU A 115 11.04 -16.88 -23.54
N SER A 116 11.08 -16.18 -22.40
CA SER A 116 10.36 -16.60 -21.18
C SER A 116 8.95 -16.01 -21.11
N SER A 117 8.00 -16.73 -20.51
CA SER A 117 6.68 -16.19 -20.15
C SER A 117 6.75 -15.06 -19.12
N ILE A 118 7.87 -14.94 -18.39
CA ILE A 118 8.16 -13.88 -17.42
C ILE A 118 9.16 -12.91 -18.05
N SER A 119 8.73 -11.67 -18.25
CA SER A 119 9.54 -10.63 -18.91
C SER A 119 10.53 -9.95 -17.96
N ALA A 120 10.16 -9.81 -16.68
CA ALA A 120 11.01 -9.21 -15.66
C ALA A 120 10.57 -9.60 -14.24
N ILE A 121 11.51 -9.51 -13.29
CA ILE A 121 11.23 -9.55 -11.85
C ILE A 121 11.71 -8.23 -11.24
N GLY A 122 10.88 -7.66 -10.37
CA GLY A 122 11.18 -6.47 -9.59
C GLY A 122 11.13 -6.74 -8.09
N LEU A 123 12.02 -6.09 -7.35
CA LEU A 123 11.97 -6.00 -5.89
C LEU A 123 11.68 -4.56 -5.52
N TYR A 124 10.67 -4.30 -4.70
CA TYR A 124 10.33 -2.95 -4.28
C TYR A 124 10.27 -2.82 -2.76
N ALA A 125 10.63 -1.62 -2.29
CA ALA A 125 10.47 -1.18 -0.92
C ALA A 125 9.69 0.14 -0.93
N GLU A 126 8.73 0.26 -0.02
CA GLU A 126 7.79 1.39 0.03
C GLU A 126 7.59 1.86 1.47
N MET A 127 7.67 3.17 1.68
CA MET A 127 7.28 3.85 2.90
C MET A 127 5.91 4.48 2.68
N SER A 128 4.94 4.16 3.53
CA SER A 128 3.56 4.65 3.44
C SER A 128 3.07 5.18 4.78
N THR A 129 2.12 6.12 4.76
CA THR A 129 1.48 6.65 5.97
C THR A 129 -0.02 6.78 5.74
N LEU A 130 -0.84 6.57 6.77
CA LEU A 130 -2.29 6.74 6.68
C LEU A 130 -2.67 8.22 6.79
N ASP A 131 -3.77 8.61 6.14
CA ASP A 131 -4.37 9.95 6.22
C ASP A 131 -4.61 10.43 7.65
N ALA A 132 -5.11 9.58 8.54
CA ALA A 132 -5.33 9.92 9.95
C ALA A 132 -4.05 10.35 10.66
N TYR A 133 -2.93 9.63 10.44
CA TYR A 133 -1.64 9.98 11.03
C TYR A 133 -1.06 11.27 10.46
N LEU A 134 -1.25 11.52 9.16
CA LEU A 134 -0.87 12.80 8.55
C LEU A 134 -1.68 13.96 9.13
N LEU A 135 -2.99 13.78 9.29
CA LEU A 135 -3.86 14.80 9.86
C LEU A 135 -3.48 15.10 11.32
N GLU A 136 -3.15 14.08 12.11
CA GLU A 136 -2.65 14.26 13.47
C GLU A 136 -1.26 14.93 13.51
N PHE A 137 -0.37 14.61 12.58
CA PHE A 137 0.91 15.31 12.44
C PHE A 137 0.72 16.81 12.21
N PHE A 138 -0.23 17.20 11.35
CA PHE A 138 -0.53 18.62 11.12
C PHE A 138 -1.27 19.28 12.30
N ARG A 139 -2.12 18.54 13.01
CA ARG A 139 -2.96 19.09 14.09
C ARG A 139 -2.24 19.18 15.44
N THR A 140 -1.24 18.33 15.68
CA THR A 140 -0.59 18.19 16.99
C THR A 140 0.92 18.09 16.87
N LYS A 141 1.66 18.96 17.59
CA LYS A 141 3.15 18.96 17.65
C LYS A 141 3.77 17.73 18.33
N TYR A 142 2.95 16.75 18.75
CA TYR A 142 3.37 15.58 19.52
C TYR A 142 3.79 14.38 18.65
N VAL A 143 3.29 14.28 17.43
CA VAL A 143 3.63 13.19 16.51
C VAL A 143 4.79 13.66 15.64
N THR A 144 5.92 12.96 15.73
CA THR A 144 7.08 13.25 14.87
C THR A 144 7.01 12.42 13.58
N ILE A 145 7.49 13.02 12.48
CA ILE A 145 7.34 12.46 11.13
C ILE A 145 8.04 11.10 10.95
N ASP A 146 8.97 10.74 11.83
CA ASP A 146 9.67 9.45 11.84
C ASP A 146 8.78 8.28 12.28
N LYS A 147 7.70 8.53 13.03
CA LYS A 147 6.86 7.48 13.62
C LYS A 147 5.62 7.11 12.82
N ILE A 148 5.29 7.90 11.80
CA ILE A 148 4.06 7.70 11.01
C ILE A 148 4.26 6.74 9.82
N TRP A 149 5.52 6.44 9.49
CA TRP A 149 5.85 5.66 8.31
C TRP A 149 5.80 4.16 8.57
N ASN A 150 5.22 3.46 7.61
CA ASN A 150 5.12 2.02 7.56
C ASN A 150 5.92 1.52 6.36
N LEU A 151 6.90 0.65 6.62
CA LEU A 151 7.68 0.00 5.58
C LEU A 151 6.93 -1.22 5.04
N ALA A 152 6.86 -1.30 3.72
CA ALA A 152 6.40 -2.47 2.99
C ALA A 152 7.51 -2.94 2.05
N LEU A 153 7.63 -4.26 1.91
CA LEU A 153 8.56 -4.91 0.98
C LEU A 153 7.76 -5.78 0.03
N GLY A 154 8.18 -5.87 -1.22
CA GLY A 154 7.44 -6.69 -2.16
C GLY A 154 8.20 -7.09 -3.40
N ILE A 155 7.56 -7.99 -4.15
CA ILE A 155 8.08 -8.57 -5.38
C ILE A 155 7.05 -8.30 -6.48
N THR A 156 7.53 -7.80 -7.61
CA THR A 156 6.74 -7.61 -8.83
C THR A 156 7.18 -8.65 -9.85
N ILE A 157 6.24 -9.37 -10.44
CA ILE A 157 6.47 -10.29 -11.56
C ILE A 157 5.77 -9.71 -12.77
N TYR A 158 6.55 -9.45 -13.82
CA TYR A 158 6.08 -8.97 -15.11
C TYR A 158 5.93 -10.14 -16.06
N PHE A 159 4.78 -10.20 -16.72
CA PHE A 159 4.49 -11.19 -17.75
C PHE A 159 4.59 -10.52 -19.13
N ASN A 160 4.87 -11.32 -20.16
CA ASN A 160 4.79 -10.90 -21.56
C ASN A 160 3.34 -10.80 -22.05
#